data_AF-A0A9E4AL78-F1
#
_entry.id   AF-A0A9E4AL78-F1
#
_cell.length_a   1.000
_cell.length_b   1.000
_cell.length_c   1.000
_cell.angle_alpha   90.00
_cell.angle_beta   90.00
_cell.angle_gamma   90.00
#
_symmetry.space_group_name_H-M   'P 1'
#
loop_
_entity.id
_entity.type
_entity.pdbx_description
1 polymer ?
#
loop_
_entity_poly.entity_id
_entity_poly.type
_entity_poly.pdbx_seq_one_letter_code
_entity_poly.pdbx_strand_id
1 'polypeptide(L)'
;MPLDSPEDVVRLMSRGEITSLQLHPWGSNYTFVARVRDSTGECLAIYKPRDGEIPLWDFPDHTLYKREYAAYLFSRVLGWDFIPLTVIREGPHGIGSLQYYVDHDPRATYYDLRETDSDALRTMACFDLVSNNADRKAVHFLRDTAGKVWGIDHGLTFNSTMKVRTVVWDFAGEAIPAHLLQALSGFLRRLVRPDDDVGELMELLDEEEVAALVHRIAWILDVGEYPAIRRRRYRR
;
A
#
# COMPACT_ATOMS: atom_id res chain seq x y z
N MET A 1 -7.07 24.78 -12.04
CA MET A 1 -8.49 24.38 -12.12
C MET A 1 -8.64 23.12 -11.28
N PRO A 2 -9.77 22.91 -10.57
CA PRO A 2 -10.01 21.65 -9.88
C PRO A 2 -9.97 20.48 -10.88
N LEU A 3 -9.64 19.28 -10.40
CA LEU A 3 -9.61 18.08 -11.23
C LEU A 3 -11.04 17.62 -11.46
N ASP A 4 -11.45 17.55 -12.72
CA ASP A 4 -12.85 17.31 -13.10
C ASP A 4 -13.16 15.80 -13.23
N SER A 5 -12.13 14.94 -13.33
CA SER A 5 -12.29 13.48 -13.48
C SER A 5 -11.11 12.64 -12.94
N PRO A 6 -11.32 11.34 -12.65
CA PRO A 6 -10.23 10.40 -12.36
C PRO A 6 -9.19 10.29 -13.49
N GLU A 7 -9.60 10.49 -14.74
CA GLU A 7 -8.71 10.47 -15.90
C GLU A 7 -7.73 11.65 -15.87
N ASP A 8 -8.15 12.81 -15.35
CA ASP A 8 -7.27 13.97 -15.16
C ASP A 8 -6.20 13.69 -14.10
N VAL A 9 -6.58 13.00 -13.02
CA VAL A 9 -5.63 12.59 -11.97
C VAL A 9 -4.58 11.63 -12.54
N VAL A 10 -5.01 10.61 -13.30
CA VAL A 10 -4.08 9.67 -13.96
C VAL A 10 -3.15 10.40 -14.92
N ARG A 11 -3.68 11.27 -15.78
CA ARG A 11 -2.87 12.06 -16.72
C ARG A 11 -1.81 12.88 -15.98
N LEU A 12 -2.20 13.64 -14.95
CA LEU A 12 -1.29 14.49 -14.20
C LEU A 12 -0.22 13.67 -13.48
N MET A 13 -0.61 12.61 -12.76
CA MET A 13 0.34 11.76 -12.04
C MET A 13 1.36 11.14 -13.00
N SER A 14 0.91 10.68 -14.17
CA SER A 14 1.79 10.05 -15.16
C SER A 14 2.66 11.03 -15.95
N ARG A 15 2.16 12.24 -16.28
CA ARG A 15 2.81 13.13 -17.27
C ARG A 15 3.01 14.58 -16.84
N GLY A 16 2.32 15.03 -15.79
CA GLY A 16 2.44 16.41 -15.30
C GLY A 16 3.84 16.72 -14.78
N GLU A 17 4.24 17.98 -14.82
CA GLU A 17 5.53 18.46 -14.34
C GLU A 17 5.53 18.58 -12.81
N ILE A 18 6.60 18.12 -12.16
CA ILE A 18 6.82 18.33 -10.72
C ILE A 18 7.37 19.74 -10.52
N THR A 19 6.51 20.67 -10.13
CA THR A 19 6.82 22.11 -10.06
C THR A 19 7.34 22.58 -8.71
N SER A 20 7.07 21.83 -7.63
CA SER A 20 7.58 22.14 -6.30
C SER A 20 7.70 20.88 -5.44
N LEU A 21 8.71 20.85 -4.58
CA LEU A 21 8.90 19.82 -3.57
C LEU A 21 9.00 20.48 -2.18
N GLN A 22 8.19 20.00 -1.24
CA GLN A 22 8.29 20.36 0.17
C GLN A 22 8.66 19.11 0.96
N LEU A 23 9.74 19.17 1.74
CA LEU A 23 10.14 18.05 2.57
C LEU A 23 9.06 17.79 3.63
N HIS A 24 8.55 16.57 3.66
CA HIS A 24 7.65 16.13 4.70
C HIS A 24 8.47 15.88 5.98
N PRO A 25 8.17 16.56 7.11
CA PRO A 25 9.04 16.57 8.28
C PRO A 25 9.05 15.24 9.06
N TRP A 26 8.18 14.30 8.71
CA TRP A 26 8.00 13.04 9.42
C TRP A 26 8.30 11.85 8.50
N GLY A 27 9.24 11.00 8.92
CA GLY A 27 9.69 9.80 8.21
C GLY A 27 11.21 9.61 8.35
N SER A 28 11.68 8.36 8.34
CA SER A 28 13.13 8.07 8.28
C SER A 28 13.67 8.26 6.87
N ASN A 29 12.86 8.01 5.84
CA ASN A 29 13.22 8.23 4.44
C ASN A 29 12.86 9.64 3.98
N TYR A 30 13.60 10.18 3.00
CA TYR A 30 13.22 11.44 2.36
C TYR A 30 11.88 11.28 1.64
N THR A 31 10.87 12.00 2.13
CA THR A 31 9.53 12.02 1.58
C THR A 31 9.16 13.46 1.28
N PHE A 32 8.64 13.72 0.08
CA PHE A 32 8.29 15.08 -0.34
C PHE A 32 6.80 15.17 -0.67
N VAL A 33 6.17 16.26 -0.25
CA VAL A 33 4.91 16.71 -0.85
C VAL A 33 5.26 17.43 -2.14
N ALA A 34 4.89 16.84 -3.27
CA ALA A 34 5.10 17.33 -4.61
C ALA A 34 3.85 18.02 -5.15
N ARG A 35 4.02 19.14 -5.84
CA ARG A 35 2.97 19.74 -6.69
C ARG A 35 3.21 19.34 -8.13
N VAL A 36 2.22 18.68 -8.72
CA VAL A 36 2.26 18.20 -10.10
C VAL A 36 1.29 19.04 -10.92
N ARG A 37 1.73 19.58 -12.07
CA ARG A 37 0.92 20.50 -12.89
C ARG A 37 1.12 20.24 -14.37
N ASP A 38 0.07 20.46 -15.15
CA ASP A 38 0.15 20.62 -16.61
C ASP A 38 -0.69 21.84 -17.07
N SER A 39 -0.94 21.98 -18.37
CA SER A 39 -1.76 23.08 -18.91
C SER A 39 -3.24 23.03 -18.50
N THR A 40 -3.71 21.91 -17.95
CA THR A 40 -5.12 21.63 -17.68
C THR A 40 -5.45 21.69 -16.18
N GLY A 41 -4.49 21.39 -15.30
CA GLY A 41 -4.75 21.34 -13.87
C GLY A 41 -3.51 21.11 -13.02
N GLU A 42 -3.74 20.94 -11.72
CA GLU A 42 -2.70 20.56 -10.77
C GLU A 42 -3.23 19.62 -9.69
N CYS A 43 -2.34 18.81 -9.14
CA CYS A 43 -2.61 17.96 -7.98
C CYS A 43 -1.42 17.95 -7.02
N LEU A 44 -1.65 17.45 -5.82
CA LEU A 44 -0.59 17.13 -4.87
C LEU A 44 -0.28 15.63 -4.94
N ALA A 45 0.96 15.28 -4.65
CA ALA A 45 1.42 13.91 -4.58
C ALA A 45 2.49 13.75 -3.48
N ILE A 46 2.65 12.53 -2.98
CA ILE A 46 3.77 12.12 -2.14
C ILE A 46 4.82 11.50 -3.03
N TYR A 47 6.01 12.11 -3.06
CA TYR A 47 7.16 11.66 -3.83
C TYR A 47 8.21 11.05 -2.90
N LYS A 48 8.58 9.78 -3.16
CA LYS A 48 9.63 9.05 -2.44
C LYS A 48 10.72 8.63 -3.45
N PRO A 49 11.83 9.37 -3.55
CA PRO A 49 12.94 9.04 -4.44
C PRO A 49 13.70 7.80 -3.96
N ARG A 50 14.20 6.99 -4.90
CA ARG A 50 15.10 5.85 -4.66
C ARG A 50 16.33 6.23 -3.85
N ASP A 51 16.93 7.37 -4.18
CA ASP A 51 18.18 7.82 -3.56
C ASP A 51 17.92 8.54 -2.22
N GLY A 52 16.64 8.69 -1.83
CA GLY A 52 16.21 9.18 -0.53
C GLY A 52 15.94 8.08 0.49
N GLU A 53 16.11 6.81 0.11
CA GLU A 53 15.95 5.66 0.98
C GLU A 53 17.13 5.56 1.96
N ILE A 54 16.81 5.28 3.22
CA ILE A 54 17.77 4.84 4.22
C ILE A 54 17.85 3.30 4.12
N PRO A 55 19.04 2.72 3.90
CA PRO A 55 19.24 1.28 3.88
C PRO A 55 18.67 0.58 5.10
N LEU A 56 18.00 -0.55 4.87
CA LEU A 56 17.47 -1.42 5.91
C LEU A 56 18.15 -2.78 5.81
N TRP A 57 18.59 -3.34 6.94
CA TRP A 57 19.32 -4.61 6.94
C TRP A 57 18.50 -5.79 6.40
N ASP A 58 17.17 -5.68 6.41
CA ASP A 58 16.24 -6.73 6.02
C ASP A 58 15.48 -6.46 4.72
N PHE A 59 15.79 -5.39 3.99
CA PHE A 59 15.23 -5.12 2.65
C PHE A 59 16.35 -4.84 1.65
N PRO A 60 16.21 -5.23 0.37
CA PRO A 60 17.16 -4.83 -0.65
C PRO A 60 17.25 -3.30 -0.77
N ASP A 61 18.47 -2.77 -0.91
CA ASP A 61 18.68 -1.34 -1.09
C ASP A 61 17.97 -0.84 -2.37
N HIS A 62 17.48 0.40 -2.36
CA HIS A 62 16.95 1.09 -3.55
C HIS A 62 15.69 0.45 -4.16
N THR A 63 14.83 -0.11 -3.30
CA THR A 63 13.63 -0.84 -3.74
C THR A 63 12.37 -0.52 -2.94
N LEU A 64 12.42 0.40 -1.95
CA LEU A 64 11.23 0.77 -1.17
C LEU A 64 10.20 1.49 -2.03
N TYR A 65 10.62 2.38 -2.94
CA TYR A 65 9.72 3.04 -3.88
C TYR A 65 9.02 2.03 -4.83
N LYS A 66 9.71 0.95 -5.21
CA LYS A 66 9.11 -0.13 -6.01
C LYS A 66 8.01 -0.84 -5.23
N ARG A 67 8.20 -1.04 -3.92
CA ARG A 67 7.21 -1.68 -3.04
C ARG A 67 5.95 -0.85 -2.83
N GLU A 68 6.07 0.48 -2.80
CA GLU A 68 4.89 1.35 -2.83
C GLU A 68 4.03 1.10 -4.08
N TYR A 69 4.68 0.99 -5.23
CA TYR A 69 4.00 0.71 -6.49
C TYR A 69 3.49 -0.74 -6.60
N ALA A 70 4.29 -1.72 -6.17
CA ALA A 70 3.89 -3.13 -6.11
C ALA A 70 2.66 -3.32 -5.22
N ALA A 71 2.59 -2.63 -4.07
CA ALA A 71 1.44 -2.66 -3.20
C ALA A 71 0.19 -2.10 -3.90
N TYR A 72 0.32 -0.95 -4.57
CA TYR A 72 -0.75 -0.35 -5.37
C TYR A 72 -1.25 -1.31 -6.46
N LEU A 73 -0.34 -1.87 -7.28
CA LEU A 73 -0.68 -2.84 -8.33
C LEU A 73 -1.35 -4.09 -7.75
N PHE A 74 -0.81 -4.64 -6.67
CA PHE A 74 -1.39 -5.82 -6.03
C PHE A 74 -2.81 -5.56 -5.51
N SER A 75 -3.03 -4.40 -4.87
CA SER A 75 -4.36 -3.97 -4.43
C SER A 75 -5.32 -3.83 -5.62
N ARG A 76 -4.88 -3.22 -6.72
CA ARG A 76 -5.65 -3.07 -7.96
C ARG A 76 -6.01 -4.41 -8.59
N VAL A 77 -5.05 -5.33 -8.69
CA VAL A 77 -5.21 -6.69 -9.23
C VAL A 77 -6.23 -7.50 -8.43
N LEU A 78 -6.30 -7.28 -7.11
CA LEU A 78 -7.28 -7.89 -6.22
C LEU A 78 -8.65 -7.20 -6.24
N GLY A 79 -8.76 -6.03 -6.91
CA GLY A 79 -9.96 -5.19 -6.87
C GLY A 79 -10.16 -4.48 -5.53
N TRP A 80 -9.11 -4.36 -4.72
CA TRP A 80 -9.14 -3.68 -3.44
C TRP A 80 -8.73 -2.21 -3.68
N ASP A 81 -9.72 -1.32 -3.68
CA ASP A 81 -9.52 0.08 -4.05
C ASP A 81 -9.28 0.95 -2.80
N PHE A 82 -8.14 0.75 -2.12
CA PHE A 82 -7.81 1.50 -0.90
C PHE A 82 -6.42 2.14 -0.91
N ILE A 83 -5.54 1.80 -1.85
CA ILE A 83 -4.23 2.45 -1.99
C ILE A 83 -4.37 3.57 -3.02
N PRO A 84 -3.98 4.82 -2.71
CA PRO A 84 -4.04 5.92 -3.68
C PRO A 84 -3.22 5.59 -4.93
N LEU A 85 -3.61 6.20 -6.06
CA LEU A 85 -2.92 6.03 -7.33
C LEU A 85 -1.41 6.25 -7.14
N THR A 86 -0.62 5.23 -7.45
CA THR A 86 0.84 5.27 -7.35
C THR A 86 1.45 4.99 -8.72
N VAL A 87 2.45 5.77 -9.12
CA VAL A 87 3.23 5.56 -10.35
C VAL A 87 4.72 5.62 -10.04
N ILE A 88 5.55 4.99 -10.87
CA ILE A 88 7.02 5.16 -10.85
C ILE A 88 7.42 6.08 -12.01
N ARG A 89 8.24 7.10 -11.72
CA ARG A 89 8.81 7.98 -12.76
C ARG A 89 9.99 8.79 -12.23
N GLU A 90 10.69 9.43 -13.16
CA GLU A 90 11.74 10.41 -12.86
C GLU A 90 11.16 11.69 -12.24
N GLY A 91 11.88 12.21 -11.25
CA GLY A 91 11.62 13.49 -10.59
C GLY A 91 12.93 14.23 -10.26
N PRO A 92 12.84 15.39 -9.56
CA PRO A 92 14.02 16.23 -9.28
C PRO A 92 15.15 15.56 -8.46
N HIS A 93 14.85 14.45 -7.79
CA HIS A 93 15.80 13.66 -7.00
C HIS A 93 15.98 12.23 -7.55
N GLY A 94 15.83 12.06 -8.87
CA GLY A 94 15.98 10.77 -9.57
C GLY A 94 14.66 10.01 -9.73
N ILE A 95 14.75 8.70 -9.96
CA ILE A 95 13.58 7.82 -10.04
C ILE A 95 12.95 7.63 -8.66
N GLY A 96 11.62 7.58 -8.60
CA GLY A 96 10.90 7.29 -7.36
C GLY A 96 9.43 7.00 -7.58
N SER A 97 8.75 6.68 -6.49
CA SER A 97 7.30 6.51 -6.48
C SER A 97 6.61 7.86 -6.25
N LEU A 98 5.56 8.12 -7.02
CA LEU A 98 4.69 9.27 -6.90
C LEU A 98 3.27 8.78 -6.61
N GLN A 99 2.80 9.01 -5.37
CA GLN A 99 1.49 8.57 -4.90
C GLN A 99 0.55 9.77 -4.75
N TYR A 100 -0.70 9.67 -5.22
CA TYR A 100 -1.66 10.75 -5.15
C TYR A 100 -1.89 11.18 -3.70
N TYR A 101 -1.87 12.49 -3.44
CA TYR A 101 -2.10 13.03 -2.11
C TYR A 101 -3.59 13.00 -1.77
N VAL A 102 -3.94 12.29 -0.71
CA VAL A 102 -5.31 12.24 -0.19
C VAL A 102 -5.51 13.41 0.77
N ASP A 103 -6.45 14.30 0.46
CA ASP A 103 -6.87 15.34 1.40
C ASP A 103 -7.66 14.70 2.55
N HIS A 104 -7.22 14.94 3.79
CA HIS A 104 -7.70 14.26 4.99
C HIS A 104 -7.50 15.14 6.23
N ASP A 105 -8.19 14.83 7.33
CA ASP A 105 -7.89 15.42 8.64
C ASP A 105 -6.58 14.82 9.19
N PRO A 106 -5.49 15.62 9.34
CA PRO A 106 -4.19 15.12 9.79
C PRO A 106 -4.20 14.65 11.26
N ARG A 107 -5.29 14.87 12.01
CA ARG A 107 -5.45 14.40 13.38
C ARG A 107 -6.18 13.06 13.47
N ALA A 108 -6.90 12.68 12.42
CA ALA A 108 -7.61 11.41 12.38
C ALA A 108 -6.62 10.25 12.23
N THR A 109 -6.90 9.15 12.92
CA THR A 109 -6.09 7.94 12.89
C THR A 109 -6.98 6.71 12.77
N TYR A 110 -6.37 5.54 12.65
CA TYR A 110 -7.04 4.24 12.74
C TYR A 110 -8.07 4.15 13.88
N TYR A 111 -7.78 4.74 15.05
CA TYR A 111 -8.66 4.64 16.22
C TYR A 111 -10.00 5.36 16.04
N ASP A 112 -10.05 6.37 15.18
CA ASP A 112 -11.26 7.10 14.83
C ASP A 112 -12.10 6.34 13.78
N LEU A 113 -11.46 5.48 12.98
CA LEU A 113 -12.08 4.74 11.88
C LEU A 113 -12.60 3.36 12.30
N ARG A 114 -11.99 2.75 13.31
CA ARG A 114 -12.29 1.36 13.71
C ARG A 114 -13.75 1.10 14.10
N GLU A 115 -14.47 2.14 14.48
CA GLU A 115 -15.88 2.04 14.88
C GLU A 115 -16.86 2.14 13.69
N THR A 116 -16.46 2.80 12.60
CA THR A 116 -17.36 3.13 11.48
C THR A 116 -17.03 2.43 10.16
N ASP A 117 -15.81 1.93 9.99
CA ASP A 117 -15.30 1.50 8.68
C ASP A 117 -14.80 0.04 8.66
N SER A 118 -15.52 -0.85 9.36
CA SER A 118 -15.12 -2.25 9.58
C SER A 118 -14.74 -3.00 8.30
N ASP A 119 -15.52 -2.89 7.21
CA ASP A 119 -15.28 -3.63 5.97
C ASP A 119 -13.99 -3.20 5.25
N ALA A 120 -13.74 -1.89 5.19
CA ALA A 120 -12.51 -1.35 4.63
C ALA A 120 -11.29 -1.80 5.45
N LEU A 121 -11.41 -1.76 6.78
CA LEU A 121 -10.34 -2.17 7.68
C LEU A 121 -10.08 -3.69 7.64
N ARG A 122 -11.10 -4.52 7.45
CA ARG A 122 -10.94 -5.96 7.18
C ARG A 122 -10.15 -6.21 5.90
N THR A 123 -10.48 -5.49 4.83
CA THR A 123 -9.76 -5.57 3.56
C THR A 123 -8.28 -5.21 3.74
N MET A 124 -8.00 -4.11 4.43
CA MET A 124 -6.62 -3.68 4.72
C MET A 124 -5.89 -4.65 5.65
N ALA A 125 -6.56 -5.22 6.66
CA ALA A 125 -5.98 -6.25 7.53
C ALA A 125 -5.60 -7.50 6.74
N CYS A 126 -6.47 -7.94 5.83
CA CYS A 126 -6.20 -9.08 4.96
C CYS A 126 -5.01 -8.78 4.03
N PHE A 127 -4.97 -7.58 3.45
CA PHE A 127 -3.84 -7.10 2.66
C PHE A 127 -2.53 -7.13 3.44
N ASP A 128 -2.48 -6.55 4.64
CA ASP A 128 -1.27 -6.52 5.46
C ASP A 128 -0.73 -7.93 5.75
N LEU A 129 -1.61 -8.92 5.91
CA LEU A 129 -1.20 -10.32 6.12
C LEU A 129 -0.56 -10.93 4.87
N VAL A 130 -1.20 -10.80 3.70
CA VAL A 130 -0.69 -11.41 2.46
C VAL A 130 0.51 -10.65 1.89
N SER A 131 0.49 -9.33 1.98
CA SER A 131 1.59 -8.45 1.57
C SER A 131 2.71 -8.41 2.61
N ASN A 132 2.55 -9.03 3.76
CA ASN A 132 3.53 -9.04 4.84
C ASN A 132 3.97 -7.62 5.26
N ASN A 133 3.01 -6.71 5.49
CA ASN A 133 3.30 -5.33 5.85
C ASN A 133 3.99 -5.26 7.21
N ALA A 134 5.25 -4.83 7.21
CA ALA A 134 6.11 -4.79 8.37
C ALA A 134 6.07 -3.45 9.12
N ASP A 135 5.20 -2.49 8.77
CA ASP A 135 5.18 -1.19 9.45
C ASP A 135 3.83 -0.45 9.36
N ARG A 136 2.70 -1.17 9.45
CA ARG A 136 1.39 -0.52 9.47
C ARG A 136 1.12 0.16 10.81
N LYS A 137 1.10 1.50 10.80
CA LYS A 137 0.80 2.36 11.95
C LYS A 137 -0.60 2.96 11.88
N ALA A 138 -1.11 3.46 13.01
CA ALA A 138 -2.43 4.09 13.09
C ALA A 138 -2.58 5.32 12.17
N VAL A 139 -1.48 6.04 11.91
CA VAL A 139 -1.45 7.22 11.02
C VAL A 139 -1.38 6.85 9.53
N HIS A 140 -1.32 5.57 9.18
CA HIS A 140 -1.29 5.12 7.78
C HIS A 140 -2.71 4.90 7.21
N PHE A 141 -3.74 5.18 8.00
CA PHE A 141 -5.15 5.10 7.61
C PHE A 141 -5.69 6.51 7.50
N LEU A 142 -6.15 6.86 6.31
CA LEU A 142 -6.69 8.19 6.02
C LEU A 142 -8.16 8.06 5.69
N ARG A 143 -8.96 9.05 6.06
CA ARG A 143 -10.32 9.22 5.56
C ARG A 143 -10.39 10.51 4.78
N ASP A 144 -10.77 10.40 3.51
CA ASP A 144 -10.92 11.58 2.67
C ASP A 144 -12.21 12.36 2.99
N THR A 145 -12.35 13.52 2.35
CA THR A 145 -13.51 14.40 2.53
C THR A 145 -14.82 13.80 2.00
N ALA A 146 -14.76 12.78 1.15
CA ALA A 146 -15.91 12.00 0.68
C ALA A 146 -16.23 10.80 1.60
N GLY A 147 -15.40 10.56 2.62
CA GLY A 147 -15.56 9.51 3.60
C GLY A 147 -14.92 8.18 3.23
N LYS A 148 -14.22 8.06 2.10
CA LYS A 148 -13.51 6.84 1.70
C LYS A 148 -12.25 6.66 2.55
N VAL A 149 -11.98 5.42 2.94
CA VAL A 149 -10.81 5.05 3.73
C VAL A 149 -9.69 4.58 2.83
N TRP A 150 -8.51 5.15 3.04
CA TRP A 150 -7.29 4.90 2.26
C TRP A 150 -6.18 4.37 3.17
N GLY A 151 -5.32 3.53 2.60
CA GLY A 151 -4.09 3.05 3.23
C GLY A 151 -2.88 3.62 2.50
N ILE A 152 -1.88 4.08 3.25
CA ILE A 152 -0.62 4.61 2.72
C ILE A 152 0.60 3.92 3.35
N ASP A 153 1.78 4.23 2.85
CA ASP A 153 3.09 3.78 3.38
C ASP A 153 3.27 2.25 3.35
N HIS A 154 3.51 1.73 2.15
CA HIS A 154 3.68 0.30 1.86
C HIS A 154 5.11 -0.07 1.45
N GLY A 155 6.08 0.83 1.61
CA GLY A 155 7.48 0.56 1.27
C GLY A 155 8.07 -0.67 1.97
N LEU A 156 7.52 -1.08 3.12
CA LEU A 156 7.97 -2.24 3.91
C LEU A 156 7.04 -3.45 3.77
N THR A 157 6.83 -3.89 2.54
CA THR A 157 5.98 -5.03 2.16
C THR A 157 6.74 -6.10 1.36
N PHE A 158 6.11 -7.24 1.15
CA PHE A 158 6.53 -8.38 0.32
C PHE A 158 7.77 -9.16 0.74
N ASN A 159 8.44 -8.75 1.83
CA ASN A 159 9.58 -9.46 2.38
C ASN A 159 9.36 -10.98 2.43
N SER A 160 10.37 -11.76 2.02
CA SER A 160 10.30 -13.22 1.98
C SER A 160 10.15 -13.84 3.38
N THR A 161 10.68 -13.18 4.40
CA THR A 161 10.53 -13.58 5.81
C THR A 161 9.30 -12.93 6.43
N MET A 162 8.49 -13.72 7.15
CA MET A 162 7.30 -13.21 7.85
C MET A 162 7.66 -12.13 8.88
N LYS A 163 7.08 -10.94 8.71
CA LYS A 163 7.42 -9.70 9.44
C LYS A 163 6.21 -8.82 9.74
N VAL A 164 4.97 -9.32 9.57
CA VAL A 164 3.74 -8.54 9.78
C VAL A 164 3.80 -7.77 11.11
N ARG A 165 3.75 -6.43 11.01
CA ARG A 165 3.57 -5.52 12.14
C ARG A 165 2.47 -4.55 11.75
N THR A 166 1.27 -4.82 12.23
CA THR A 166 0.09 -3.99 12.01
C THR A 166 -0.54 -3.56 13.31
N VAL A 167 -1.31 -2.48 13.29
CA VAL A 167 -2.17 -2.05 14.41
C VAL A 167 -3.57 -2.67 14.33
N VAL A 168 -3.94 -3.25 13.18
CA VAL A 168 -5.29 -3.77 12.90
C VAL A 168 -5.46 -5.19 13.44
N TRP A 169 -5.56 -5.32 14.75
CA TRP A 169 -5.74 -6.60 15.44
C TRP A 169 -7.17 -6.88 15.89
N ASP A 170 -8.10 -5.96 15.67
CA ASP A 170 -9.48 -6.04 16.14
C ASP A 170 -10.23 -7.26 15.57
N PHE A 171 -9.77 -7.80 14.43
CA PHE A 171 -10.38 -8.95 13.76
C PHE A 171 -9.72 -10.31 14.08
N ALA A 172 -8.77 -10.36 15.02
CA ALA A 172 -7.99 -11.56 15.29
C ALA A 172 -8.88 -12.75 15.69
N GLY A 173 -8.74 -13.89 15.00
CA GLY A 173 -9.54 -15.10 15.19
C GLY A 173 -10.94 -15.04 14.55
N GLU A 174 -11.27 -13.97 13.83
CA GLU A 174 -12.50 -13.91 13.05
C GLU A 174 -12.30 -14.48 11.64
N ALA A 175 -13.39 -14.92 11.02
CA ALA A 175 -13.37 -15.35 9.62
C ALA A 175 -13.02 -14.19 8.68
N ILE A 176 -12.17 -14.47 7.70
CA ILE A 176 -11.89 -13.53 6.62
C ILE A 176 -13.11 -13.52 5.68
N PRO A 177 -13.64 -12.33 5.31
CA PRO A 177 -14.77 -12.25 4.39
C PRO A 177 -14.55 -13.06 3.11
N ALA A 178 -15.55 -13.85 2.73
CA ALA A 178 -15.43 -14.80 1.61
C ALA A 178 -15.04 -14.13 0.28
N HIS A 179 -15.46 -12.89 0.04
CA HIS A 179 -15.10 -12.15 -1.18
C HIS A 179 -13.59 -11.82 -1.24
N LEU A 180 -12.92 -11.60 -0.09
CA LEU A 180 -11.47 -11.40 -0.05
C LEU A 180 -10.72 -12.69 -0.35
N LEU A 181 -11.17 -13.82 0.22
CA LEU A 181 -10.62 -15.15 -0.10
C LEU A 181 -10.82 -15.50 -1.59
N GLN A 182 -11.96 -15.14 -2.18
CA GLN A 182 -12.21 -15.32 -3.60
C GLN A 182 -11.26 -14.49 -4.47
N ALA A 183 -11.01 -13.22 -4.12
CA ALA A 183 -10.05 -12.37 -4.82
C ALA A 183 -8.63 -12.97 -4.78
N LEU A 184 -8.19 -13.44 -3.61
CA LEU A 184 -6.91 -14.12 -3.42
C LEU A 184 -6.79 -15.42 -4.24
N SER A 185 -7.84 -16.25 -4.25
CA SER A 185 -7.89 -17.45 -5.10
C SER A 185 -7.84 -17.10 -6.59
N GLY A 186 -8.51 -16.02 -7.00
CA GLY A 186 -8.47 -15.49 -8.36
C GLY A 186 -7.07 -15.03 -8.77
N PHE A 187 -6.36 -14.32 -7.88
CA PHE A 187 -4.97 -13.92 -8.11
C PHE A 187 -4.04 -15.12 -8.32
N LEU A 188 -4.12 -16.16 -7.48
CA LEU A 188 -3.31 -17.37 -7.66
C LEU A 188 -3.53 -18.05 -9.02
N ARG A 189 -4.76 -18.01 -9.55
CA ARG A 189 -5.05 -18.54 -10.90
C ARG A 189 -4.42 -17.67 -12.00
N ARG A 190 -4.43 -16.34 -11.84
CA ARG A 190 -3.80 -15.40 -12.77
C ARG A 190 -2.28 -15.59 -12.83
N LEU A 191 -1.63 -15.98 -11.73
CA LEU A 191 -0.18 -16.28 -11.75
C LEU A 191 0.23 -17.43 -12.68
N VAL A 192 -0.69 -18.35 -13.02
CA VAL A 192 -0.42 -19.44 -13.98
C VAL A 192 -0.24 -18.90 -15.40
N ARG A 193 -0.96 -17.84 -15.74
CA ARG A 193 -0.87 -17.12 -17.02
C ARG A 193 -1.03 -15.62 -16.74
N PRO A 194 0.07 -14.94 -16.34
CA PRO A 194 0.02 -13.54 -15.99
C PRO A 194 -0.48 -12.69 -17.16
N ASP A 195 -1.43 -11.81 -16.87
CA ASP A 195 -1.71 -10.64 -17.71
C ASP A 195 -0.70 -9.52 -17.38
N ASP A 196 -0.77 -8.40 -18.11
CA ASP A 196 0.22 -7.33 -18.02
C ASP A 196 0.41 -6.81 -16.58
N ASP A 197 -0.69 -6.56 -15.85
CA ASP A 197 -0.63 -6.05 -14.47
C ASP A 197 0.03 -7.06 -13.50
N VAL A 198 -0.26 -8.36 -13.65
CA VAL A 198 0.35 -9.41 -12.81
C VAL A 198 1.81 -9.63 -13.19
N GLY A 199 2.14 -9.57 -14.48
CA GLY A 199 3.52 -9.63 -14.96
C GLY A 199 4.36 -8.49 -14.40
N GLU A 200 3.85 -7.26 -14.48
CA GLU A 200 4.52 -6.07 -13.93
C GLU A 200 4.72 -6.19 -12.41
N LEU A 201 3.71 -6.65 -11.66
CA LEU A 201 3.85 -6.91 -10.23
C LEU A 201 4.99 -7.91 -9.92
N MET A 202 5.09 -8.98 -10.71
CA MET A 202 6.13 -10.01 -10.52
C MET A 202 7.53 -9.47 -10.83
N GLU A 203 7.67 -8.55 -11.79
CA GLU A 203 8.96 -7.92 -12.12
C GLU A 203 9.46 -6.93 -11.05
N LEU A 204 8.56 -6.44 -10.18
CA LEU A 204 8.90 -5.54 -9.09
C LEU A 204 9.44 -6.24 -7.84
N LEU A 205 9.27 -7.56 -7.75
CA LEU A 205 9.60 -8.39 -6.58
C LEU A 205 10.66 -9.43 -6.93
N ASP A 206 11.50 -9.80 -5.97
CA ASP A 206 12.43 -10.91 -6.17
C ASP A 206 11.69 -12.26 -6.21
N GLU A 207 12.28 -13.28 -6.85
CA GLU A 207 11.66 -14.61 -6.98
C GLU A 207 11.25 -15.22 -5.64
N GLU A 208 12.08 -15.04 -4.60
CA GLU A 208 11.79 -15.48 -3.23
C GLU A 208 10.60 -14.73 -2.60
N GLU A 209 10.44 -13.44 -2.91
CA GLU A 209 9.33 -12.62 -2.42
C GLU A 209 8.02 -13.02 -3.08
N VAL A 210 8.04 -13.32 -4.38
CA VAL A 210 6.89 -13.86 -5.12
C VAL A 210 6.50 -15.23 -4.57
N ALA A 211 7.47 -16.13 -4.37
CA ALA A 211 7.20 -17.44 -3.76
C ALA A 211 6.59 -17.28 -2.37
N ALA A 212 7.15 -16.40 -1.53
CA ALA A 212 6.63 -16.15 -0.18
C ALA A 212 5.22 -15.54 -0.21
N LEU A 213 4.90 -14.65 -1.15
CA LEU A 213 3.55 -14.13 -1.37
C LEU A 213 2.58 -15.27 -1.69
N VAL A 214 2.91 -16.15 -2.63
CA VAL A 214 2.09 -17.33 -2.99
C VAL A 214 1.86 -18.22 -1.76
N HIS A 215 2.91 -18.53 -1.00
CA HIS A 215 2.81 -19.33 0.22
C HIS A 215 1.90 -18.67 1.27
N ARG A 216 2.02 -17.36 1.48
CA ARG A 216 1.15 -16.62 2.42
C ARG A 216 -0.31 -16.64 1.97
N ILE A 217 -0.57 -16.44 0.69
CA ILE A 217 -1.93 -16.48 0.15
C ILE A 217 -2.52 -17.89 0.30
N ALA A 218 -1.77 -18.94 -0.05
CA ALA A 218 -2.21 -20.31 0.13
C ALA A 218 -2.53 -20.64 1.60
N TRP A 219 -1.68 -20.18 2.52
CA TRP A 219 -1.92 -20.33 3.96
C TRP A 219 -3.19 -19.61 4.43
N ILE A 220 -3.41 -18.37 3.98
CA ILE A 220 -4.64 -17.62 4.30
C ILE A 220 -5.89 -18.31 3.74
N LEU A 221 -5.82 -18.88 2.54
CA LEU A 221 -6.93 -19.63 1.94
C LEU A 221 -7.25 -20.93 2.69
N ASP A 222 -6.24 -21.61 3.22
CA ASP A 222 -6.40 -22.84 4.02
C ASP A 222 -7.00 -22.54 5.40
N VAL A 223 -6.49 -21.51 6.09
CA VAL A 223 -6.96 -21.14 7.44
C VAL A 223 -8.32 -20.44 7.40
N GLY A 224 -8.54 -19.52 6.45
CA GLY A 224 -9.79 -18.78 6.30
C GLY A 224 -10.11 -17.76 7.40
N GLU A 225 -9.21 -17.54 8.34
CA GLU A 225 -9.39 -16.67 9.51
C GLU A 225 -8.18 -15.74 9.71
N TYR A 226 -8.41 -14.58 10.31
CA TYR A 226 -7.32 -13.71 10.75
C TYR A 226 -6.53 -14.41 11.88
N PRO A 227 -5.18 -14.35 11.89
CA PRO A 227 -4.39 -15.02 12.89
C PRO A 227 -4.75 -14.57 14.31
N ALA A 228 -5.09 -15.52 15.17
CA ALA A 228 -5.36 -15.23 16.57
C ALA A 228 -4.07 -14.77 17.29
N ILE A 229 -4.14 -13.66 18.02
CA ILE A 229 -3.06 -13.30 18.94
C ILE A 229 -3.03 -14.35 20.04
N ARG A 230 -1.98 -15.18 20.06
CA ARG A 230 -1.67 -15.96 21.26
C ARG A 230 -1.35 -14.99 22.39
N ARG A 231 -2.36 -14.63 23.19
CA ARG A 231 -2.12 -13.92 24.46
C ARG A 231 -1.15 -14.79 25.26
N ARG A 232 0.09 -14.33 25.44
CA ARG A 232 0.96 -14.88 26.47
C ARG A 232 0.19 -14.73 27.78
N ARG A 233 -0.34 -15.85 28.31
CA ARG A 233 -0.81 -15.92 29.68
C ARG A 233 0.42 -15.63 30.53
N TYR A 234 0.55 -14.40 31.02
CA TYR A 234 1.35 -14.17 32.21
C TYR A 234 0.69 -14.98 33.31
N ARG A 235 1.27 -16.14 33.64
CA ARG A 235 1.01 -16.78 34.92
C ARG A 235 1.45 -15.76 35.97
N ARG A 236 0.47 -15.22 36.72
CA ARG A 236 0.75 -14.60 38.01
C ARG A 236 1.27 -15.65 38.97
#